data_AF-A0AAJ5RFC3-F1
#
_entry.id   AF-A0AAJ5RFC3-F1
#
_cell.length_a   1.000
_cell.length_b   1.000
_cell.length_c   1.000
_cell.angle_alpha   90.00
_cell.angle_beta   90.00
_cell.angle_gamma   90.00
#
_symmetry.space_group_name_H-M   'P 1'
#
loop_
_entity.id
_entity.type
_entity.pdbx_description
1 polymer ?
#
loop_
_entity_poly.entity_id
_entity_poly.type
_entity_poly.pdbx_seq_one_letter_code
_entity_poly.pdbx_strand_id
1 'polypeptide(L)'
;MRNQFAYVIGLKVTESDAIIAPNLKLNHIKAGLVNYRTAITANLQNTKAVMIRGLKVDAVVTKLGSDQVLHRTVKSDIAMAPNSNFEYAINWDNEALKPGK
;
A
#
# COMPACT_ATOMS: atom_id res chain seq x y z
N MET A 1 0.33 -1.76 -35.59
CA MET A 1 0.61 -3.01 -34.86
C MET A 1 -0.47 -3.17 -33.80
N ARG A 2 -1.34 -4.17 -33.97
CA ARG A 2 -2.49 -4.43 -33.10
C ARG A 2 -2.05 -5.46 -32.07
N ASN A 3 -2.01 -5.09 -30.80
CA ASN A 3 -1.60 -6.01 -29.75
C ASN A 3 -2.82 -6.85 -29.33
N GLN A 4 -2.80 -8.13 -29.66
CA GLN A 4 -3.72 -9.13 -29.13
C GLN A 4 -2.94 -9.97 -28.13
N PHE A 5 -3.25 -9.80 -26.84
CA PHE A 5 -2.85 -10.76 -25.82
C PHE A 5 -4.09 -11.53 -25.38
N ALA A 6 -4.20 -12.77 -25.83
CA ALA A 6 -5.18 -13.72 -25.33
C ALA A 6 -4.72 -14.22 -23.96
N TYR A 7 -5.53 -14.01 -22.91
CA TYR A 7 -5.28 -14.60 -21.59
C TYR A 7 -6.19 -15.82 -21.42
N VAL A 8 -5.61 -17.02 -21.48
CA VAL A 8 -6.32 -18.26 -21.17
C VAL A 8 -6.52 -18.31 -19.65
N ILE A 9 -7.74 -18.08 -19.20
CA ILE A 9 -8.15 -18.39 -17.83
C ILE A 9 -8.53 -19.86 -17.82
N GLY A 10 -7.61 -20.73 -17.38
CA GLY A 10 -8.00 -22.04 -16.87
C GLY A 10 -8.86 -21.84 -15.63
N LEU A 11 -10.19 -21.96 -15.78
CA LEU A 11 -11.13 -21.89 -14.68
C LEU A 11 -10.85 -23.06 -13.73
N LYS A 12 -10.15 -22.81 -12.62
CA LYS A 12 -10.06 -23.78 -11.52
C LYS A 12 -11.40 -23.78 -10.78
N VAL A 13 -12.31 -24.66 -11.19
CA VAL A 13 -13.54 -24.94 -10.43
C VAL A 13 -13.14 -25.55 -9.09
N THR A 14 -13.41 -24.84 -8.00
CA THR A 14 -13.33 -25.40 -6.64
C THR A 14 -14.68 -25.11 -5.98
N GLU A 15 -15.28 -26.16 -5.44
CA GLU A 15 -16.63 -26.25 -4.87
C GLU A 15 -16.75 -25.42 -3.57
N SER A 16 -16.84 -24.10 -3.67
CA SER A 16 -17.32 -23.21 -2.59
C SER A 16 -17.56 -21.79 -3.11
N ASP A 17 -18.82 -21.33 -3.12
CA ASP A 17 -19.29 -20.04 -3.68
C ASP A 17 -18.85 -18.77 -2.91
N ALA A 18 -17.83 -18.84 -2.06
CA ALA A 18 -17.34 -17.68 -1.33
C ALA A 18 -16.27 -16.92 -2.13
N ILE A 19 -16.67 -15.85 -2.84
CA ILE A 19 -15.73 -14.86 -3.37
C ILE A 19 -15.06 -14.18 -2.17
N ILE A 20 -13.85 -14.60 -1.83
CA ILE A 20 -13.04 -13.94 -0.80
C ILE A 20 -12.52 -12.63 -1.39
N ALA A 21 -13.24 -11.53 -1.18
CA ALA A 21 -12.76 -10.20 -1.55
C ALA A 21 -11.46 -9.87 -0.79
N PRO A 22 -10.45 -9.27 -1.44
CA PRO A 22 -9.23 -8.85 -0.75
C PRO A 22 -9.54 -7.80 0.34
N ASN A 23 -8.78 -7.81 1.43
CA ASN A 23 -8.94 -6.86 2.53
C ASN A 23 -7.59 -6.29 2.97
N LEU A 24 -7.45 -4.96 2.86
CA LEU A 24 -6.26 -4.23 3.28
C LEU A 24 -6.44 -3.67 4.69
N LYS A 25 -5.45 -3.92 5.54
CA LYS A 25 -5.37 -3.41 6.90
C LYS A 25 -4.12 -2.56 7.06
N LEU A 26 -4.28 -1.37 7.66
CA LEU A 26 -3.17 -0.58 8.18
C LEU A 26 -2.87 -1.06 9.60
N ASN A 27 -1.69 -1.63 9.82
CA ASN A 27 -1.32 -2.20 11.12
C ASN A 27 -0.71 -1.16 12.05
N HIS A 28 0.27 -0.40 11.56
CA HIS A 28 0.94 0.63 12.34
C HIS A 28 1.60 1.66 11.43
N ILE A 29 1.91 2.82 12.01
CA ILE A 29 2.69 3.88 11.40
C ILE A 29 3.92 4.11 12.28
N LYS A 30 5.10 4.22 11.66
CA LYS A 30 6.36 4.51 12.35
C LYS A 30 7.06 5.67 11.67
N ALA A 31 7.74 6.50 12.46
CA ALA A 31 8.65 7.50 11.96
C ALA A 31 10.08 7.01 12.17
N GLY A 32 10.96 7.20 11.18
CA GLY A 32 12.33 6.70 11.26
C GLY A 32 13.16 6.99 10.02
N LEU A 33 14.18 6.15 9.80
CA LEU A 33 15.06 6.23 8.64
C LEU A 33 14.80 5.04 7.71
N VAL A 34 14.59 5.32 6.42
CA VAL A 34 14.58 4.33 5.34
C VAL A 34 15.73 4.68 4.41
N ASN A 35 16.71 3.77 4.27
CA ASN A 35 17.92 4.00 3.46
C ASN A 35 18.64 5.32 3.81
N TYR A 36 18.84 5.60 5.10
CA TYR A 36 19.45 6.83 5.64
C TYR A 36 18.67 8.12 5.36
N ARG A 37 17.44 8.03 4.84
CA ARG A 37 16.56 9.18 4.63
C ARG A 37 15.41 9.15 5.62
N THR A 38 15.09 10.30 6.18
CA THR A 38 13.92 10.44 7.05
C THR A 38 12.66 10.02 6.29
N ALA A 39 11.84 9.18 6.92
CA ALA A 39 10.60 8.69 6.35
C ALA A 39 9.58 8.34 7.44
N ILE A 40 8.31 8.38 7.05
CA ILE A 40 7.21 7.75 7.77
C ILE A 40 6.88 6.45 7.03
N THR A 41 6.83 5.32 7.72
CA THR A 41 6.40 4.05 7.12
C THR A 41 5.00 3.68 7.61
N ALA A 42 4.19 3.18 6.69
CA ALA A 42 2.87 2.62 6.96
C ALA A 42 2.89 1.12 6.63
N ASN A 43 2.68 0.26 7.62
CA ASN A 43 2.59 -1.18 7.39
C ASN A 43 1.22 -1.55 6.85
N LEU A 44 1.16 -1.95 5.58
CA LEU A 44 -0.05 -2.39 4.90
C LEU A 44 -0.06 -3.91 4.79
N GLN A 45 -1.18 -4.54 5.18
CA GLN A 45 -1.36 -5.99 5.16
C GLN A 45 -2.57 -6.40 4.31
N ASN A 46 -2.38 -7.40 3.45
CA ASN A 46 -3.45 -8.14 2.82
C ASN A 46 -3.79 -9.30 3.74
N THR A 47 -4.94 -9.23 4.38
CA THR A 47 -5.38 -10.23 5.38
C THR A 47 -6.08 -11.43 4.76
N LYS A 48 -6.20 -11.47 3.43
CA LYS A 48 -6.97 -12.49 2.72
C LYS A 48 -6.06 -13.34 1.84
N ALA A 49 -6.49 -14.58 1.61
CA ALA A 49 -5.81 -15.55 0.78
C ALA A 49 -5.96 -15.29 -0.74
N VAL A 50 -6.14 -14.03 -1.15
CA VAL A 50 -6.35 -13.61 -2.55
C VAL A 50 -5.39 -12.49 -2.91
N MET A 51 -4.79 -12.57 -4.10
CA MET A 51 -3.82 -11.59 -4.59
C MET A 51 -4.50 -10.25 -4.94
N ILE A 52 -3.88 -9.14 -4.55
CA ILE A 52 -4.30 -7.80 -4.99
C ILE A 52 -3.42 -7.39 -6.16
N ARG A 53 -4.04 -6.93 -7.26
CA ARG A 53 -3.35 -6.40 -8.44
C ARG A 53 -3.81 -4.97 -8.69
N GLY A 54 -2.91 -4.11 -9.14
CA GLY A 54 -3.24 -2.72 -9.45
C GLY A 54 -3.55 -1.87 -8.21
N LEU A 55 -2.98 -2.22 -7.05
CA LEU A 55 -3.17 -1.43 -5.83
C LEU A 55 -2.56 -0.04 -6.02
N LYS A 56 -3.37 0.99 -5.79
CA LYS A 56 -2.95 2.39 -5.69
C LYS A 56 -3.00 2.82 -4.23
N VAL A 57 -1.89 3.36 -3.75
CA VAL A 57 -1.78 3.99 -2.42
C VAL A 57 -1.59 5.48 -2.63
N ASP A 58 -2.51 6.28 -2.06
CA ASP A 58 -2.43 7.74 -1.97
C ASP A 58 -2.30 8.09 -0.49
N ALA A 59 -1.08 8.34 -0.05
CA ALA A 59 -0.77 8.63 1.34
C ALA A 59 -0.61 10.14 1.53
N VAL A 60 -1.38 10.71 2.46
CA VAL A 60 -1.34 12.13 2.81
C VAL A 60 -1.04 12.23 4.30
N VAL A 61 -0.02 13.00 4.66
CA VAL A 61 0.30 13.33 6.04
C VAL A 61 -0.04 14.79 6.27
N THR A 62 -0.92 15.07 7.23
CA THR A 62 -1.33 16.43 7.60
C THR A 62 -0.80 16.81 8.97
N LYS A 63 -0.75 18.12 9.23
CA LYS A 63 -0.49 18.64 10.57
C LYS A 63 -1.69 18.35 11.47
N LEU A 64 -1.45 17.86 12.69
CA LEU A 64 -2.52 17.61 13.65
C LEU A 64 -3.36 18.88 13.89
N GLY A 65 -4.68 18.76 13.77
CA GLY A 65 -5.62 19.88 13.94
C GLY A 65 -5.66 20.89 12.79
N SER A 66 -5.09 20.55 11.62
CA SER A 66 -5.11 21.39 10.42
C SER A 66 -5.18 20.55 9.15
N ASP A 67 -5.84 21.06 8.12
CA ASP A 67 -5.84 20.45 6.78
C ASP A 67 -4.54 20.74 6.00
N GLN A 68 -3.55 21.37 6.63
CA GLN A 68 -2.24 21.60 6.04
C GLN A 68 -1.55 20.25 5.77
N VAL A 69 -1.42 19.92 4.49
CA VAL A 69 -0.64 18.77 4.01
C VAL A 69 0.84 19.04 4.21
N LEU A 70 1.52 18.16 4.95
CA LEU A 70 2.96 18.17 5.15
C LEU A 70 3.67 17.39 4.04
N HIS A 71 3.19 16.18 3.74
CA HIS A 71 3.72 15.35 2.66
C HIS A 71 2.60 14.55 2.00
N ARG A 72 2.76 14.27 0.70
CA ARG A 72 1.88 13.38 -0.06
C ARG A 72 2.70 12.49 -0.98
N THR A 73 2.40 11.20 -1.01
CA THR A 73 3.00 10.27 -1.96
C THR A 73 1.93 9.40 -2.60
N VAL A 74 2.07 9.17 -3.91
CA VAL A 74 1.16 8.31 -4.67
C VAL A 74 1.98 7.23 -5.36
N LYS A 75 1.56 5.98 -5.20
CA LYS A 75 2.14 4.84 -5.92
C LYS A 75 1.03 3.95 -6.45
N SER A 76 1.08 3.66 -7.74
CA SER A 76 0.13 2.79 -8.44
C SER A 76 0.77 1.43 -8.77
N ASP A 77 -0.05 0.54 -9.31
CA ASP A 77 0.38 -0.72 -9.93
C ASP A 77 1.12 -1.67 -8.99
N ILE A 78 0.81 -1.57 -7.68
CA ILE A 78 1.37 -2.47 -6.69
C ILE A 78 0.64 -3.82 -6.76
N ALA A 79 1.42 -4.89 -6.80
CA ALA A 79 0.93 -6.24 -6.61
C ALA A 79 1.20 -6.67 -5.16
N MET A 80 0.20 -7.25 -4.50
CA MET A 80 0.31 -7.72 -3.12
C MET A 80 -0.10 -9.18 -3.01
N ALA A 81 0.79 -9.98 -2.42
CA ALA A 81 0.57 -11.40 -2.24
C ALA A 81 -0.54 -11.69 -1.21
N PRO A 82 -1.18 -12.88 -1.29
CA PRO A 82 -2.05 -13.40 -0.24
C PRO A 82 -1.38 -13.40 1.14
N ASN A 83 -2.10 -13.01 2.19
CA ASN A 83 -1.62 -13.05 3.59
C ASN A 83 -0.28 -12.33 3.85
N SER A 84 0.13 -11.40 2.98
CA SER A 84 1.40 -10.68 3.10
C SER A 84 1.22 -9.30 3.71
N ASN A 85 2.33 -8.67 4.10
CA ASN A 85 2.39 -7.26 4.43
C ASN A 85 3.66 -6.61 3.85
N PHE A 86 3.68 -5.29 3.77
CA PHE A 86 4.87 -4.52 3.41
C PHE A 86 4.88 -3.15 4.10
N GLU A 87 6.07 -2.56 4.23
CA GLU A 87 6.26 -1.18 4.68
C GLU A 87 6.18 -0.22 3.50
N TYR A 88 5.13 0.62 3.46
CA TYR A 88 5.03 1.70 2.49
C TYR A 88 5.74 2.94 3.04
N ALA A 89 6.86 3.33 2.41
CA ALA A 89 7.62 4.51 2.82
C ALA A 89 7.04 5.80 2.22
N ILE A 90 6.75 6.76 3.08
CA ILE A 90 6.46 8.15 2.79
C ILE A 90 7.75 8.92 3.06
N ASN A 91 8.49 9.24 2.00
CA ASN A 91 9.73 9.98 2.12
C ASN A 91 9.46 11.34 2.75
N TRP A 92 10.33 11.71 3.68
CA TRP A 92 10.27 12.97 4.41
C TRP A 92 11.34 13.95 3.90
N ASP A 93 11.76 13.79 2.65
CA ASP A 93 12.69 14.66 1.91
C ASP A 93 13.99 15.07 2.66
N ASN A 94 14.47 14.19 3.55
CA ASN A 94 15.57 14.44 4.49
C ASN A 94 15.34 15.60 5.48
N GLU A 95 14.11 16.08 5.60
CA GLU A 95 13.72 17.00 6.65
C GLU A 95 13.75 16.30 8.01
N ALA A 96 13.97 17.09 9.07
CA ALA A 96 13.86 16.59 10.43
C ALA A 96 12.38 16.35 10.79
N LEU A 97 12.07 15.18 11.34
CA LEU A 97 10.76 14.92 11.95
C LEU A 97 10.62 15.82 13.18
N LYS A 98 9.72 16.79 13.11
CA LYS A 98 9.38 17.62 14.27
C LYS A 98 8.52 16.79 15.22
N PRO A 99 8.81 16.76 16.53
CA PRO A 99 7.94 16.11 17.49
C PRO A 99 6.55 16.74 17.43
N GLY A 100 5.51 15.91 17.47
CA GLY A 100 4.14 16.37 17.62
C GLY A 100 3.93 17.07 18.96
N LYS A 101 2.90 17.92 19.05
CA LYS A 101 2.34 18.35 20.33
C LYS A 101 1.21 17.41 20.72
#